data_AF-A0A1I5QV28-F1
#
_entry.id   AF-A0A1I5QV28-F1
#
_cell.length_a   1.000
_cell.length_b   1.000
_cell.length_c   1.000
_cell.angle_alpha   90.00
_cell.angle_beta   90.00
_cell.angle_gamma   90.00
#
_symmetry.space_group_name_H-M   'P 1'
#
loop_
_entity.id
_entity.type
_entity.pdbx_description
1 polymer ?
#
loop_
_entity_poly.entity_id
_entity_poly.type
_entity_poly.pdbx_seq_one_letter_code
_entity_poly.pdbx_strand_id
1 'polypeptide(L)'
;MNDPATYPLRLPRSIKDAVARAAQQDGISMNQFISSAVAEKLAVFETLGYLEKRAARADYEAFDRFLSRSGGEPPRDGDELPDGYVSIR
;
A
#
# COMPACT_ATOMS: atom_id res chain seq x y z
N MET A 1 -6.71 10.28 -26.02
CA MET A 1 -8.14 9.91 -26.12
C MET A 1 -8.40 8.91 -25.02
N ASN A 2 -9.23 9.25 -24.04
CA ASN A 2 -9.57 8.36 -22.93
C ASN A 2 -10.96 7.80 -23.22
N ASP A 3 -11.05 6.92 -24.21
CA ASP A 3 -12.33 6.31 -24.58
C ASP A 3 -12.64 5.16 -23.62
N PRO A 4 -13.86 5.12 -23.04
CA PRO A 4 -14.25 4.05 -22.14
C PRO A 4 -14.32 2.71 -22.90
N ALA A 5 -13.36 1.82 -22.62
CA ALA A 5 -13.41 0.45 -23.10
C ALA A 5 -14.50 -0.33 -22.34
N THR A 6 -15.55 -0.76 -23.05
CA THR A 6 -16.61 -1.57 -22.46
C THR A 6 -16.18 -3.03 -22.43
N TYR A 7 -16.07 -3.61 -21.24
CA TYR A 7 -15.75 -5.02 -21.04
C TYR A 7 -16.92 -5.78 -20.40
N PRO A 8 -17.52 -6.77 -21.09
CA PRO A 8 -18.61 -7.56 -20.52
C PRO A 8 -18.07 -8.52 -19.46
N LEU A 9 -18.41 -8.28 -18.19
CA LEU A 9 -17.99 -9.10 -17.06
C LEU A 9 -19.14 -9.98 -16.56
N ARG A 10 -18.88 -11.27 -16.37
CA ARG A 10 -19.81 -12.19 -15.68
C ARG A 10 -19.34 -12.43 -14.26
N LEU A 11 -20.21 -12.16 -13.29
CA LEU A 11 -19.96 -12.36 -11.87
C LEU A 11 -20.89 -13.44 -11.31
N PRO A 12 -20.44 -14.26 -10.35
CA PRO A 12 -21.34 -15.08 -9.55
C PRO A 12 -22.45 -14.23 -8.93
N ARG A 13 -23.67 -14.77 -8.83
CA ARG A 13 -24.84 -14.01 -8.35
C ARG A 13 -24.61 -13.37 -6.98
N SER A 14 -24.03 -14.13 -6.03
CA SER A 14 -23.72 -13.64 -4.69
C SER A 14 -22.79 -12.43 -4.69
N ILE A 15 -21.80 -12.41 -5.58
CA ILE A 15 -20.86 -11.29 -5.73
C ILE A 15 -21.55 -10.10 -6.36
N LYS A 16 -22.32 -10.30 -7.44
CA LYS A 16 -23.10 -9.23 -8.06
C LYS A 16 -24.01 -8.54 -7.03
N ASP A 17 -24.71 -9.33 -6.21
CA ASP A 17 -25.62 -8.81 -5.18
C ASP A 17 -24.86 -8.04 -4.09
N ALA A 18 -23.65 -8.47 -3.72
CA ALA A 18 -22.80 -7.75 -2.78
C ALA A 18 -22.30 -6.42 -3.33
N VAL A 19 -21.82 -6.40 -4.59
CA VAL A 19 -21.38 -5.18 -5.27
C VAL A 19 -22.54 -4.19 -5.41
N ALA A 20 -23.74 -4.66 -5.76
CA ALA A 20 -24.92 -3.81 -5.87
C ALA A 20 -25.27 -3.14 -4.53
N ARG A 21 -25.22 -3.88 -3.41
CA ARG A 21 -25.43 -3.31 -2.06
C ARG A 21 -24.39 -2.27 -1.70
N ALA A 22 -23.10 -2.56 -1.95
CA ALA A 22 -22.02 -1.62 -1.66
C ALA A 22 -22.13 -0.33 -2.49
N ALA A 23 -22.36 -0.47 -3.80
CA ALA A 23 -22.57 0.68 -4.69
C ALA A 23 -23.78 1.54 -4.26
N GLN A 24 -24.86 0.90 -3.80
CA GLN A 24 -26.04 1.60 -3.25
C GLN A 24 -25.71 2.36 -1.96
N GLN A 25 -24.93 1.76 -1.05
CA GLN A 25 -24.48 2.42 0.19
C GLN A 25 -23.63 3.66 -0.11
N ASP A 26 -22.78 3.57 -1.13
CA ASP A 26 -21.88 4.65 -1.56
C ASP A 26 -22.56 5.66 -2.50
N GLY A 27 -23.81 5.42 -2.91
CA GLY A 27 -24.56 6.31 -3.81
C GLY A 27 -24.01 6.38 -5.24
N ILE A 28 -23.28 5.35 -5.69
CA ILE A 28 -22.65 5.28 -7.02
C ILE A 28 -23.20 4.12 -7.85
N SER A 29 -22.92 4.13 -9.16
CA SER A 29 -23.28 3.00 -10.01
C SER A 29 -22.40 1.77 -9.74
N MET A 30 -22.94 0.58 -10.01
CA MET A 30 -22.20 -0.68 -9.91
C MET A 30 -20.92 -0.68 -10.77
N ASN A 31 -20.97 -0.08 -11.96
CA ASN A 31 -19.81 0.02 -12.85
C ASN A 31 -18.73 0.93 -12.26
N GLN A 32 -19.11 2.07 -11.66
CA GLN A 32 -18.14 2.94 -10.99
C GLN A 32 -17.50 2.25 -9.79
N PHE A 33 -18.29 1.53 -8.99
CA PHE A 33 -17.77 0.75 -7.88
C PHE A 33 -16.75 -0.30 -8.35
N ILE A 34 -17.10 -1.09 -9.37
CA ILE A 34 -16.21 -2.12 -9.93
C ILE A 34 -14.93 -1.47 -10.49
N SER A 35 -15.04 -0.38 -11.24
CA SER A 35 -13.89 0.32 -11.80
C SER A 35 -12.94 0.83 -10.72
N SER A 36 -13.48 1.44 -9.66
CA SER A 36 -12.66 1.90 -8.53
C SER A 36 -11.99 0.73 -7.81
N ALA A 37 -12.71 -0.36 -7.55
CA ALA A 37 -12.14 -1.55 -6.91
C ALA A 37 -11.02 -2.20 -7.74
N VAL A 38 -11.17 -2.24 -9.07
CA VAL A 38 -10.12 -2.72 -9.99
C VAL A 38 -8.91 -1.79 -9.95
N ALA A 39 -9.13 -0.47 -10.00
CA ALA A 39 -8.05 0.50 -9.92
C ALA A 39 -7.27 0.38 -8.59
N GLU A 40 -7.97 0.23 -7.47
CA GLU A 40 -7.35 0.02 -6.16
C GLU A 40 -6.52 -1.26 -6.14
N LYS A 41 -7.06 -2.38 -6.65
CA LYS A 41 -6.33 -3.66 -6.69
C LYS A 41 -5.07 -3.59 -7.54
N LEU A 42 -5.13 -2.89 -8.68
CA LEU A 42 -3.96 -2.66 -9.53
C LEU A 42 -2.92 -1.80 -8.81
N ALA A 43 -3.33 -0.70 -8.18
CA ALA A 43 -2.43 0.18 -7.42
C ALA A 43 -1.71 -0.58 -6.30
N VAL A 44 -2.41 -1.50 -5.60
CA VAL A 44 -1.80 -2.38 -4.60
C VAL A 44 -0.70 -3.25 -5.22
N PHE A 45 -0.97 -3.90 -6.35
CA PHE A 45 0.01 -4.76 -7.01
C PHE A 45 1.22 -3.99 -7.52
N GLU A 46 1.00 -2.83 -8.10
CA GLU A 46 2.09 -1.95 -8.55
C GLU A 46 2.94 -1.48 -7.36
N THR A 47 2.30 -1.10 -6.26
CA THR A 47 2.99 -0.67 -5.04
C THR A 47 3.83 -1.81 -4.44
N LEU A 48 3.27 -3.01 -4.36
CA LEU A 48 4.01 -4.19 -3.88
C LEU A 48 5.24 -4.46 -4.75
N GLY A 49 5.07 -4.51 -6.08
CA GLY A 49 6.18 -4.71 -7.00
C GLY A 49 7.22 -3.60 -6.94
N TYR A 50 6.82 -2.35 -6.68
CA TYR A 50 7.75 -1.25 -6.44
C TYR A 50 8.56 -1.45 -5.16
N LEU A 51 7.90 -1.79 -4.04
CA LEU A 51 8.55 -2.02 -2.75
C LEU A 51 9.55 -3.17 -2.82
N GLU A 52 9.20 -4.28 -3.48
CA GLU A 52 10.10 -5.42 -3.70
C GLU A 52 11.35 -5.00 -4.49
N LYS A 53 11.18 -4.29 -5.62
CA LYS A 53 12.30 -3.77 -6.42
C LYS A 53 13.15 -2.75 -5.66
N ARG A 54 12.56 -2.01 -4.73
CA ARG A 54 13.29 -1.05 -3.89
C ARG A 54 14.07 -1.77 -2.79
N ALA A 55 13.46 -2.76 -2.13
CA ALA A 55 14.10 -3.59 -1.12
C ALA A 55 15.29 -4.38 -1.69
N ALA A 56 15.18 -4.89 -2.92
CA ALA A 56 16.28 -5.59 -3.60
C ALA A 56 17.52 -4.71 -3.86
N ARG A 57 17.38 -3.38 -3.80
CA ARG A 57 18.47 -2.41 -3.95
C ARG A 57 18.94 -1.83 -2.62
N ALA A 58 18.42 -2.32 -1.50
CA ALA A 58 18.79 -1.83 -0.18
C ALA A 58 20.23 -2.26 0.16
N ASP A 59 21.02 -1.30 0.63
CA ASP A 59 22.30 -1.54 1.27
C ASP A 59 22.10 -1.48 2.79
N TYR A 60 21.98 -2.66 3.41
CA TYR A 60 21.75 -2.77 4.85
C TYR A 60 22.96 -2.31 5.66
N GLU A 61 24.19 -2.50 5.16
CA GLU A 61 25.39 -2.02 5.86
C GLU A 61 25.45 -0.49 5.86
N ALA A 62 25.11 0.15 4.73
CA ALA A 62 25.00 1.61 4.68
C ALA A 62 23.89 2.14 5.59
N PHE A 63 22.77 1.43 5.67
CA PHE A 63 21.68 1.74 6.58
C PHE A 63 22.13 1.67 8.05
N ASP A 64 22.82 0.60 8.45
CA ASP A 64 23.28 0.43 9.82
C ASP A 64 24.34 1.47 10.19
N ARG A 65 25.31 1.75 9.29
CA ARG A 65 26.29 2.84 9.48
C ARG A 65 25.62 4.20 9.65
N PHE A 66 24.52 4.45 8.94
CA PHE A 66 23.77 5.70 9.07
C PHE A 66 23.05 5.78 10.43
N LEU A 67 22.42 4.69 10.88
CA LEU A 67 21.73 4.65 12.17
C LEU A 67 22.69 4.75 13.36
N SER A 68 23.89 4.18 13.26
CA SER A 68 24.89 4.21 14.33
C SER A 68 25.86 5.39 14.25
N ARG A 69 25.59 6.39 13.39
CA ARG A 69 26.53 7.49 13.17
C ARG A 69 26.71 8.32 14.43
N SER A 70 27.94 8.75 14.68
CA SER A 70 28.22 9.72 15.75
C SER A 70 27.79 11.12 15.30
N GLY A 71 26.81 11.70 15.99
CA GLY A 71 26.31 13.06 15.76
C GLY A 71 24.98 13.15 14.98
N GLY A 72 24.45 14.35 14.87
CA GLY A 72 23.09 14.62 14.38
C GLY A 72 22.26 15.39 15.41
N GLU A 73 20.99 15.59 15.11
CA GLU A 73 20.03 16.09 16.10
C GLU A 73 19.79 14.97 17.13
N PRO A 74 19.82 15.26 18.44
CA PRO A 74 19.47 14.29 19.45
C PRO A 74 18.02 13.80 19.26
N PRO A 75 17.67 12.61 19.78
CA PRO A 75 16.28 12.18 19.84
C PRO A 75 15.40 13.25 20.49
N ARG A 76 14.15 13.36 20.03
CA ARG A 76 13.16 14.20 20.71
C ARG A 76 12.80 13.55 22.04
N ASP A 77 12.33 14.36 22.98
CA ASP A 77 11.80 13.88 24.26
C ASP A 77 10.76 12.75 24.01
N GLY A 78 11.04 11.56 24.53
CA GLY A 78 10.23 10.35 24.37
C GLY A 78 10.65 9.40 23.24
N ASP A 79 11.57 9.81 22.36
CA ASP A 79 12.17 8.98 21.31
C ASP A 79 13.54 8.39 21.73
N GLU A 80 13.94 8.53 23.00
CA GLU A 80 15.19 7.97 23.49
C GLU A 80 15.18 6.44 23.49
N LEU A 81 16.35 5.84 23.31
CA LEU A 81 16.49 4.40 23.48
C LEU A 81 16.23 4.03 24.94
N PRO A 82 15.47 2.95 25.23
CA PRO A 82 15.26 2.47 26.58
C PRO A 82 16.58 2.09 27.27
N ASP A 83 16.63 2.24 28.59
CA ASP A 83 17.76 1.78 29.39
C ASP A 83 18.02 0.29 29.17
N GLY A 84 19.26 -0.06 28.81
CA GLY A 84 19.66 -1.44 28.52
C GLY A 84 19.24 -1.96 27.15
N TYR A 85 18.84 -1.09 26.21
CA TYR A 85 18.53 -1.50 24.85
C TYR A 85 19.72 -2.19 24.17
N VAL A 86 19.47 -3.38 23.62
CA VAL A 86 20.41 -4.14 22.78
C VAL A 86 19.80 -4.27 21.39
N SER A 87 20.55 -3.87 20.36
CA SER A 87 20.15 -4.06 18.97
C SER A 87 19.87 -5.54 18.68
N ILE A 88 18.74 -5.83 18.03
CA ILE A 88 18.33 -7.18 17.64
C ILE A 88 18.99 -7.64 16.32
N ARG A 89 19.87 -6.81 15.75
CA ARG A 89 20.70 -7.11 14.58
C ARG A 89 22.16 -6.99 14.94
#